data_AF-A0A4V0K7I0-F1
#
_entry.id   AF-A0A4V0K7I0-F1
#
_cell.length_a   1.000
_cell.length_b   1.000
_cell.length_c   1.000
_cell.angle_alpha   90.00
_cell.angle_beta   90.00
_cell.angle_gamma   90.00
#
_symmetry.space_group_name_H-M   'P 1'
#
loop_
_entity.id
_entity.type
_entity.pdbx_description
1 polymer ?
#
loop_
_entity_poly.entity_id
_entity_poly.type
_entity_poly.pdbx_seq_one_letter_code
_entity_poly.pdbx_strand_id
1 'polypeptide(L)'
;MAYFSNFIQKCQFEGCRYHDFLPHKCEYCELLFCELHKKAQDHVCSKLKHSDLKKVILCEYCNAVIPDEEEEIEWHLLYKCTYVKKTNKPKICDREKCKTVLNDINSYFCKQCKKTFCLPHRYDFTHKCIADKKHKKGFFENIFKKEHEPDKSYKKINRKMKKKWCSIQ
;
A
#
# COMPACT_ATOMS: atom_id res chain seq x y z
N MET A 1 18.40 -22.14 48.32
CA MET A 1 17.25 -21.23 48.48
C MET A 1 17.60 -19.93 47.79
N ALA A 2 16.97 -19.62 46.65
CA ALA A 2 17.23 -18.35 45.97
C ALA A 2 16.59 -17.22 46.78
N TYR A 3 17.42 -16.34 47.33
CA TYR A 3 16.99 -15.10 47.97
C TYR A 3 16.64 -14.11 46.85
N PHE A 4 15.37 -14.06 46.46
CA PHE A 4 14.88 -13.03 45.55
C PHE A 4 14.69 -11.74 46.35
N SER A 5 15.80 -11.03 46.56
CA SER A 5 15.84 -9.76 47.26
C SER A 5 15.05 -8.70 46.51
N ASN A 6 13.82 -8.38 46.94
CA ASN A 6 13.18 -7.06 46.84
C ASN A 6 13.32 -6.26 45.52
N PHE A 7 13.38 -6.91 44.35
CA PHE A 7 13.41 -6.21 43.06
C PHE A 7 12.02 -5.76 42.58
N ILE A 8 10.98 -6.23 43.26
CA ILE A 8 9.58 -5.94 42.94
C ILE A 8 9.15 -4.66 43.66
N GLN A 9 8.90 -3.60 42.91
CA GLN A 9 8.43 -2.32 43.43
C GLN A 9 6.90 -2.24 43.36
N LYS A 10 6.29 -1.65 44.39
CA LYS A 10 4.85 -1.39 44.42
C LYS A 10 4.53 -0.16 43.61
N CYS A 11 3.44 -0.19 42.86
CA CYS A 11 2.90 1.01 42.25
C CYS A 11 2.45 2.00 43.34
N GLN A 12 2.85 3.27 43.22
CA GLN A 12 2.49 4.34 44.16
C GLN A 12 1.18 5.05 43.78
N PHE A 13 0.37 4.47 42.88
CA PHE A 13 -0.95 5.01 42.53
C PHE A 13 -2.02 4.54 43.53
N GLU A 14 -2.88 5.46 43.96
CA GLU A 14 -3.95 5.19 44.92
C GLU A 14 -4.90 4.11 44.39
N GLY A 15 -5.07 3.04 45.17
CA GLY A 15 -5.92 1.89 44.79
C GLY A 15 -5.23 0.83 43.92
N CYS A 16 -4.00 1.05 43.45
CA CYS A 16 -3.23 0.02 42.76
C CYS A 16 -2.46 -0.86 43.76
N ARG A 17 -2.63 -2.19 43.66
CA ARG A 17 -1.86 -3.17 44.45
C ARG A 17 -0.88 -3.98 43.60
N TYR A 18 -0.63 -3.51 42.37
CA TYR A 18 0.24 -4.21 41.44
C TYR A 18 1.71 -3.96 41.78
N HIS A 19 2.51 -4.97 41.44
CA HIS A 19 3.87 -5.16 41.85
C HIS A 19 4.67 -5.47 40.60
N ASP A 20 5.49 -4.52 40.15
CA ASP A 20 6.24 -4.66 38.92
C ASP A 20 7.72 -4.87 39.17
N PHE A 21 8.33 -5.71 38.33
CA PHE A 21 9.77 -5.95 38.32
C PHE A 21 10.53 -4.77 37.70
N LEU A 22 9.87 -3.99 36.83
CA LEU A 22 10.43 -2.80 36.21
C LEU A 22 9.67 -1.55 36.69
N PRO A 23 10.17 -0.87 37.74
CA PRO A 23 9.55 0.36 38.19
C PRO A 23 9.70 1.48 37.15
N HIS A 24 8.59 2.10 36.76
CA HIS A 24 8.60 3.27 35.90
C HIS A 24 8.59 4.55 36.73
N LYS A 25 9.69 5.31 36.72
CA LYS A 25 9.76 6.62 37.37
C LYS A 25 9.09 7.68 36.50
N CYS A 26 8.08 8.37 37.03
CA CYS A 26 7.45 9.50 36.35
C CYS A 26 8.39 10.72 36.34
N GLU A 27 8.56 11.36 35.19
CA GLU A 27 9.43 12.55 35.07
C GLU A 27 8.89 13.78 35.82
N TYR A 28 7.56 13.83 36.05
CA TYR A 28 6.89 14.96 36.68
C TYR A 28 6.83 14.85 38.20
N CYS A 29 6.30 13.74 38.72
CA CYS A 29 6.12 13.52 40.16
C CYS A 29 7.22 12.69 40.82
N GLU A 30 8.14 12.12 40.04
CA GLU A 30 9.27 11.31 40.50
C GLU A 30 8.89 10.03 41.27
N LEU A 31 7.61 9.66 41.28
CA LEU A 31 7.10 8.43 41.87
C LEU A 31 7.23 7.24 40.91
N LEU A 32 7.22 6.04 41.48
CA LEU A 32 7.32 4.77 40.78
C LEU A 32 5.92 4.17 40.52
N PHE A 33 5.70 3.78 39.27
CA PHE A 33 4.44 3.19 38.81
C PHE A 33 4.67 1.86 38.08
N CYS A 34 3.61 1.05 38.03
CA CYS A 34 3.57 -0.17 37.24
C CYS A 34 3.38 0.13 35.74
N GLU A 35 3.50 -0.89 34.89
CA GLU A 35 3.35 -0.77 33.43
C GLU A 35 2.01 -0.15 33.02
N LEU A 36 0.94 -0.45 33.77
CA LEU A 36 -0.41 0.10 33.56
C LEU A 36 -0.54 1.57 33.92
N HIS A 37 0.31 2.08 34.83
CA HIS A 37 0.23 3.44 35.37
C HIS A 37 1.45 4.29 34.98
N LYS A 38 2.22 3.86 33.98
CA LYS A 38 3.47 4.52 33.57
C LYS A 38 3.24 5.90 32.94
N LYS A 39 2.09 6.13 32.28
CA LYS A 39 1.78 7.44 31.68
C LYS A 39 1.24 8.39 32.75
N ALA A 40 1.51 9.68 32.59
CA ALA A 40 1.01 10.71 33.50
C ALA A 40 -0.52 10.79 33.59
N GLN A 41 -1.22 10.40 32.52
CA GLN A 41 -2.68 10.32 32.50
C GLN A 41 -3.21 9.15 33.33
N ASP A 42 -2.52 8.01 33.31
CA ASP A 42 -2.98 6.77 33.94
C ASP A 42 -2.93 6.85 35.48
N HIS A 43 -1.93 7.56 36.04
CA HIS A 43 -1.81 7.77 37.49
C HIS A 43 -2.30 9.15 37.96
N VAL A 44 -2.98 9.91 37.09
CA VAL A 44 -3.52 11.26 37.40
C VAL A 44 -2.45 12.13 38.07
N CYS A 45 -1.34 12.33 37.36
CA CYS A 45 -0.15 12.97 37.92
C CYS A 45 -0.43 14.38 38.44
N SER A 46 -0.16 14.63 39.73
CA SER A 46 -0.42 15.92 40.38
C SER A 46 0.47 17.06 39.88
N LYS A 47 1.63 16.74 39.28
CA LYS A 47 2.61 17.73 38.76
C LYS A 47 2.60 17.86 37.23
N LEU A 48 1.66 17.21 36.54
CA LEU A 48 1.54 17.33 35.09
C LEU A 48 1.11 18.74 34.72
N LYS A 49 1.91 19.42 33.88
CA LYS A 49 1.53 20.72 33.35
C LYS A 49 0.59 20.51 32.17
N HIS A 50 -0.41 21.39 32.03
CA HIS A 50 -1.32 21.37 30.89
C HIS A 50 -0.61 21.49 29.53
N SER A 51 0.63 22.01 29.50
CA SER A 51 1.49 22.08 28.31
C SER A 51 1.95 20.72 27.77
N ASP A 52 2.01 19.69 28.62
CA ASP A 52 2.53 18.37 28.23
C ASP A 52 1.44 17.46 27.67
N LEU A 53 0.18 17.82 27.87
CA LEU A 53 -0.97 17.21 27.22
C LEU A 53 -1.00 17.70 25.77
N LYS A 54 -0.26 17.02 24.89
CA LYS A 54 -0.35 17.25 23.45
C LYS A 54 -1.77 16.96 22.99
N LYS A 55 -2.59 18.00 22.89
CA LYS A 55 -3.89 17.95 22.26
C LYS A 55 -3.68 17.85 20.76
N VAL A 56 -4.49 17.01 20.13
CA VAL A 56 -4.35 16.65 18.73
C VAL A 56 -5.74 16.60 18.13
N ILE A 57 -5.88 17.17 16.94
CA ILE A 57 -7.12 17.18 16.17
C ILE A 57 -6.97 16.34 14.89
N LEU A 58 -8.11 15.96 14.31
CA LEU A 58 -8.18 15.29 13.02
C LEU A 58 -8.60 16.31 11.96
N CYS A 59 -7.88 16.36 10.83
CA CYS A 59 -8.29 17.15 9.69
C CYS A 59 -9.53 16.54 9.02
N GLU A 60 -10.60 17.32 8.86
CA GLU A 60 -11.86 16.87 8.23
C GLU A 60 -11.72 16.46 6.76
N TYR A 61 -10.67 16.91 6.07
CA TYR A 61 -10.50 16.69 4.64
C TYR A 61 -9.59 15.51 4.29
N CYS A 62 -8.56 15.28 5.10
CA CYS A 62 -7.57 14.25 4.84
C CYS A 62 -7.40 13.24 5.98
N ASN A 63 -8.12 13.42 7.09
CA ASN A 63 -8.01 12.63 8.32
C ASN A 63 -6.58 12.55 8.87
N ALA A 64 -5.73 13.53 8.54
CA ALA A 64 -4.40 13.63 9.11
C ALA A 64 -4.49 14.08 10.57
N VAL A 65 -3.57 13.54 11.37
CA VAL A 65 -3.40 13.85 12.79
C VAL A 65 -2.53 15.10 12.92
N ILE A 66 -3.06 16.17 13.53
CA ILE A 66 -2.40 17.49 13.62
C ILE A 66 -2.41 17.96 15.08
N PRO A 67 -1.32 18.55 15.60
CA PRO A 67 -1.34 19.23 16.88
C PRO A 67 -2.46 20.29 16.95
N ASP A 68 -3.08 20.47 18.13
CA ASP A 68 -4.09 21.51 18.39
C ASP A 68 -3.44 22.89 18.58
N GLU A 69 -2.66 23.30 17.58
CA GLU A 69 -1.98 24.59 17.49
C GLU A 69 -2.44 25.29 16.20
N GLU A 70 -3.02 26.49 16.32
CA GLU A 70 -3.63 27.21 15.19
C GLU A 70 -2.67 27.35 14.00
N GLU A 71 -1.40 27.66 14.26
CA GLU A 71 -0.35 27.82 13.24
C GLU A 71 -0.07 26.53 12.45
N GLU A 72 0.00 25.38 13.14
CA GLU A 72 0.21 24.06 12.51
C GLU A 72 -1.01 23.62 11.71
N ILE A 73 -2.22 23.95 12.18
CA ILE A 73 -3.48 23.66 11.50
C ILE A 73 -3.57 24.47 10.20
N GLU A 74 -3.32 25.77 10.25
CA GLU A 74 -3.32 26.63 9.06
C GLU A 74 -2.27 26.17 8.04
N TRP A 75 -1.06 25.90 8.50
CA TRP A 75 0.01 25.43 7.63
C TRP A 75 -0.32 24.06 7.01
N HIS A 76 -0.95 23.18 7.78
CA HIS A 76 -1.49 21.92 7.26
C HIS A 76 -2.51 22.17 6.14
N LEU A 77 -3.51 23.00 6.39
CA LEU A 77 -4.59 23.29 5.44
C LEU A 77 -4.06 23.89 4.12
N LEU A 78 -3.03 24.73 4.20
CA LEU A 78 -2.47 25.41 3.03
C LEU A 78 -1.47 24.55 2.22
N TYR A 79 -0.56 23.84 2.88
CA TYR A 79 0.61 23.26 2.19
C TYR A 79 0.69 21.72 2.23
N LYS A 80 0.17 21.11 3.30
CA LYS A 80 0.32 19.66 3.55
C LYS A 80 -0.95 18.85 3.33
N CYS A 81 -2.13 19.46 3.37
CA CYS A 81 -3.40 18.75 3.25
C CYS A 81 -3.51 18.05 1.89
N THR A 82 -3.79 16.75 1.91
CA THR A 82 -3.88 15.93 0.69
C THR A 82 -5.13 16.21 -0.13
N TYR A 83 -6.18 16.76 0.48
CA TYR A 83 -7.39 17.20 -0.22
C TYR A 83 -7.11 18.29 -1.26
N VAL A 84 -6.16 19.17 -0.97
CA VAL A 84 -5.75 20.24 -1.89
C VAL A 84 -4.97 19.66 -3.10
N LYS A 85 -4.55 18.38 -3.05
CA LYS A 85 -3.74 17.76 -4.10
C LYS A 85 -4.57 16.96 -5.12
N LYS A 86 -4.94 17.72 -6.15
CA LYS A 86 -4.84 17.42 -7.60
C LYS A 86 -6.14 17.10 -8.33
N THR A 87 -6.62 18.10 -9.08
CA THR A 87 -7.36 17.92 -10.33
C THR A 87 -6.43 17.31 -11.39
N ASN A 88 -5.96 16.08 -11.17
CA ASN A 88 -5.22 15.36 -12.20
C ASN A 88 -6.19 15.04 -13.34
N LYS A 89 -6.04 15.74 -14.46
CA LYS A 89 -6.77 15.37 -15.68
C LYS A 89 -6.46 13.90 -15.99
N PRO A 90 -7.49 13.07 -16.24
CA PRO A 90 -7.28 11.66 -16.52
C PRO A 90 -6.38 11.53 -17.75
N LYS A 91 -5.31 10.73 -17.61
CA LYS A 91 -4.43 10.42 -18.75
C LYS A 91 -5.22 9.49 -19.68
N ILE A 92 -5.19 9.74 -20.99
CA ILE A 92 -5.89 8.94 -21.99
C ILE A 92 -4.84 8.24 -22.86
N CYS A 93 -5.17 7.07 -23.37
CA CYS A 93 -4.32 6.33 -24.29
C CYS A 93 -3.93 7.17 -25.52
N ASP A 94 -2.62 7.23 -25.83
CA ASP A 94 -2.08 8.04 -26.95
C ASP A 94 -2.39 7.49 -28.36
N ARG A 95 -3.20 6.43 -28.49
CA ARG A 95 -3.54 5.81 -29.78
C ARG A 95 -4.69 6.56 -30.44
N GLU A 96 -4.54 6.85 -31.74
CA GLU A 96 -5.63 7.37 -32.57
C GLU A 96 -6.87 6.46 -32.44
N LYS A 97 -8.00 7.04 -32.03
CA LYS A 97 -9.30 6.37 -31.78
C LYS A 97 -9.44 5.61 -30.45
N CYS A 98 -8.43 5.58 -29.58
CA CYS A 98 -8.58 5.02 -28.24
C CYS A 98 -8.92 6.10 -27.21
N LYS A 99 -10.10 6.02 -26.59
CA LYS A 99 -10.55 6.96 -25.53
C LYS A 99 -10.45 6.36 -24.13
N THR A 100 -9.72 5.27 -23.96
CA THR A 100 -9.58 4.59 -22.67
C THR A 100 -8.77 5.44 -21.71
N VAL A 101 -9.35 5.69 -20.52
CA VAL A 101 -8.66 6.34 -19.40
C VAL A 101 -7.61 5.39 -18.82
N LEU A 102 -6.41 5.91 -18.61
CA LEU A 102 -5.26 5.21 -18.07
C LEU A 102 -5.23 5.39 -16.55
N ASN A 103 -5.43 4.27 -15.85
CA ASN A 103 -5.21 4.14 -14.42
C ASN A 103 -3.81 3.53 -14.19
N ASP A 104 -3.33 3.51 -12.95
CA ASP A 104 -2.02 2.97 -12.61
C ASP A 104 -1.82 1.54 -13.12
N ILE A 105 -2.86 0.70 -13.06
CA ILE A 105 -2.84 -0.71 -13.51
C ILE A 105 -2.93 -0.84 -15.04
N ASN A 106 -3.69 0.04 -15.69
CA ASN A 106 -3.96 -0.04 -17.12
C ASN A 106 -2.95 0.78 -17.95
N SER A 107 -1.91 1.32 -17.33
CA SER A 107 -0.91 2.14 -18.01
C SER A 107 0.29 1.29 -18.44
N TYR A 108 0.66 1.38 -19.71
CA TYR A 108 1.88 0.79 -20.25
C TYR A 108 2.70 1.86 -20.97
N PHE A 109 3.97 1.99 -20.60
CA PHE A 109 4.90 2.92 -21.21
C PHE A 109 5.70 2.21 -22.32
N CYS A 110 5.55 2.68 -23.56
CA CYS A 110 6.32 2.13 -24.67
C CYS A 110 7.74 2.69 -24.66
N LYS A 111 8.75 1.82 -24.53
CA LYS A 111 10.17 2.22 -24.53
C LYS A 111 10.65 2.78 -25.87
N GLN A 112 10.00 2.40 -26.97
CA GLN A 112 10.40 2.78 -28.33
C GLN A 112 9.87 4.16 -28.73
N CYS A 113 8.60 4.49 -28.41
CA CYS A 113 8.00 5.78 -28.78
C CYS A 113 7.72 6.72 -27.59
N LYS A 114 8.05 6.31 -26.36
CA LYS A 114 7.89 7.09 -25.11
C LYS A 114 6.46 7.60 -24.83
N LYS A 115 5.46 6.91 -25.39
CA LYS A 115 4.03 7.19 -25.20
C LYS A 115 3.39 6.19 -24.25
N THR A 116 2.28 6.57 -23.63
CA THR A 116 1.54 5.74 -22.67
C THR A 116 0.27 5.18 -23.30
N PHE A 117 0.12 3.87 -23.24
CA PHE A 117 -0.99 3.14 -23.85
C PHE A 117 -1.73 2.29 -22.82
N CYS A 118 -2.96 1.89 -23.17
CA CYS A 118 -3.70 0.91 -22.38
C CYS A 118 -3.17 -0.51 -22.61
N LEU A 119 -3.49 -1.45 -21.72
CA LEU A 119 -3.05 -2.85 -21.83
C LEU A 119 -3.34 -3.50 -23.20
N PRO A 120 -4.51 -3.29 -23.83
CA PRO A 120 -4.77 -3.81 -25.19
C PRO A 120 -3.88 -3.20 -26.27
N HIS A 121 -3.37 -1.99 -26.05
CA HIS A 121 -2.53 -1.26 -26.99
C HIS A 121 -1.03 -1.29 -26.62
N ARG A 122 -0.64 -2.21 -25.72
CA ARG A 122 0.75 -2.34 -25.25
C ARG A 122 1.74 -2.77 -26.33
N TYR A 123 1.27 -3.45 -27.37
CA TYR A 123 2.13 -4.06 -28.38
C TYR A 123 2.42 -3.11 -29.55
N ASP A 124 3.63 -3.19 -30.10
CA ASP A 124 4.13 -2.29 -31.15
C ASP A 124 3.22 -2.22 -32.40
N PHE A 125 2.62 -3.35 -32.78
CA PHE A 125 1.70 -3.42 -33.92
C PHE A 125 0.36 -2.71 -33.67
N THR A 126 -0.07 -2.64 -32.41
CA THR A 126 -1.38 -2.09 -32.05
C THR A 126 -1.37 -0.57 -32.09
N HIS A 127 -0.35 0.09 -31.55
CA HIS A 127 -0.27 1.55 -31.50
C HIS A 127 0.51 2.18 -32.67
N LYS A 128 0.84 1.39 -33.71
CA LYS A 128 1.66 1.81 -34.86
C LYS A 128 2.89 2.58 -34.37
N CYS A 129 3.76 1.89 -33.63
CA CYS A 129 4.94 2.48 -33.02
C CYS A 129 5.83 3.17 -34.07
N ILE A 130 5.87 4.51 -34.04
CA ILE A 130 6.84 5.30 -34.82
C ILE A 130 8.07 5.43 -33.92
N ALA A 131 8.78 4.33 -33.71
CA ALA A 131 10.15 4.41 -33.25
C ALA A 131 10.92 5.16 -34.33
N ASP A 132 11.50 6.32 -34.03
CA ASP A 132 12.45 6.97 -34.94
C ASP A 132 13.45 5.90 -35.39
N LYS A 133 13.45 5.60 -36.69
CA LYS A 133 14.13 4.44 -37.28
C LYS A 133 15.65 4.53 -37.09
N LYS A 134 16.16 4.18 -35.91
CA LYS A 134 17.58 4.00 -35.63
C LYS A 134 17.77 2.97 -34.50
N HIS A 135 17.60 1.69 -34.79
CA HIS A 135 18.66 0.69 -34.59
C HIS A 135 18.27 -0.70 -35.11
N LYS A 136 18.92 -1.05 -36.22
CA LYS A 136 19.34 -2.37 -36.74
C LYS A 136 18.44 -3.60 -36.54
N LYS A 137 18.02 -4.12 -37.70
CA LYS A 137 17.68 -5.53 -37.94
C LYS A 137 18.81 -6.47 -37.48
N GLY A 138 18.40 -7.60 -36.92
CA GLY A 138 19.14 -8.86 -36.93
C GLY A 138 19.63 -9.32 -35.56
N PHE A 139 18.99 -10.36 -34.99
CA PHE A 139 19.68 -11.64 -34.73
C PHE A 139 18.76 -12.79 -34.23
N PHE A 140 17.52 -12.56 -33.77
CA PHE A 140 16.68 -13.64 -33.23
C PHE A 140 15.32 -13.80 -33.91
N GLU A 141 15.30 -13.92 -35.24
CA GLU A 141 14.10 -14.28 -35.97
C GLU A 141 14.27 -15.65 -36.63
N ASN A 142 14.24 -16.71 -35.80
CA ASN A 142 14.17 -18.10 -36.25
C ASN A 142 13.64 -19.08 -35.17
N ILE A 143 12.65 -18.71 -34.34
CA ILE A 143 12.02 -19.68 -33.40
C ILE A 143 10.49 -19.79 -33.48
N PHE A 144 9.76 -18.88 -34.12
CA PHE A 144 8.29 -19.02 -34.23
C PHE A 144 7.79 -18.84 -35.67
N LYS A 145 8.22 -19.73 -36.57
CA LYS A 145 7.48 -20.05 -37.80
C LYS A 145 7.08 -21.52 -37.76
N LYS A 146 5.92 -21.75 -37.13
CA LYS A 146 5.03 -22.93 -37.12
C LYS A 146 4.28 -22.80 -35.78
N GLU A 147 3.00 -22.49 -35.69
CA GLU A 147 1.87 -22.88 -36.53
C GLU A 147 0.75 -21.84 -36.32
N HIS A 148 0.13 -21.38 -37.39
CA HIS A 148 -1.31 -21.16 -37.43
C HIS A 148 -1.72 -20.87 -38.88
N GLU A 149 -1.94 -21.93 -39.65
CA GLU A 149 -3.15 -22.01 -40.47
C GLU A 149 -3.56 -23.50 -40.63
N PRO A 150 -4.88 -23.79 -40.66
CA PRO A 150 -5.42 -25.09 -40.31
C PRO A 150 -5.65 -25.95 -41.56
N ASP A 151 -5.22 -27.22 -41.57
CA ASP A 151 -5.73 -28.17 -42.57
C ASP A 151 -5.87 -29.63 -42.06
N LYS A 152 -7.15 -30.03 -42.00
CA LYS A 152 -7.74 -31.32 -42.44
C LYS A 152 -6.93 -32.60 -42.19
N SER A 153 -6.95 -33.09 -40.95
CA SER A 153 -6.64 -34.51 -40.67
C SER A 153 -7.49 -35.14 -39.54
N TYR A 154 -8.13 -34.33 -38.69
CA TYR A 154 -8.88 -34.84 -37.53
C TYR A 154 -10.29 -35.39 -37.83
N LYS A 155 -10.63 -35.79 -39.07
CA LYS A 155 -11.95 -36.39 -39.36
C LYS A 155 -11.98 -37.92 -39.39
N LYS A 156 -10.90 -38.64 -39.06
CA LYS A 156 -10.88 -40.12 -39.14
C LYS A 156 -10.70 -40.91 -37.85
N ILE A 157 -10.46 -40.28 -36.70
CA ILE A 157 -10.22 -41.03 -35.44
C ILE A 157 -11.43 -40.95 -34.47
N ASN A 158 -12.35 -40.01 -34.68
CA ASN A 158 -13.57 -39.89 -33.88
C ASN A 158 -14.76 -40.75 -34.37
N ARG A 159 -14.46 -41.91 -34.97
CA ARG A 159 -15.42 -43.02 -35.18
C ARG A 159 -15.08 -44.27 -34.35
N LYS A 160 -14.02 -44.26 -33.52
CA LYS A 160 -13.57 -45.46 -32.78
C LYS A 160 -13.45 -45.35 -31.26
N MET A 161 -13.81 -44.22 -30.63
CA MET A 161 -13.85 -44.12 -29.15
C MET A 161 -15.19 -43.60 -28.58
N LYS A 162 -16.28 -43.76 -29.34
CA LYS A 162 -17.67 -43.66 -28.83
C LYS A 162 -18.28 -45.05 -28.53
N LYS A 163 -17.42 -46.02 -28.22
CA LYS A 163 -17.76 -47.37 -27.75
C LYS A 163 -16.67 -47.80 -26.76
N LYS A 164 -16.81 -47.44 -25.47
CA LYS A 164 -16.20 -48.09 -24.29
C LYS A 164 -16.24 -47.21 -23.03
N TRP A 165 -17.31 -46.47 -22.76
CA TRP A 165 -17.65 -46.01 -21.40
C TRP A 165 -19.17 -46.10 -21.25
N CYS A 166 -19.66 -47.33 -21.35
CA CYS A 166 -20.94 -47.78 -20.84
C CYS A 166 -20.69 -49.24 -20.42
N SER A 167 -21.14 -49.60 -19.23
CA SER A 167 -20.87 -50.85 -18.49
C SER A 167 -19.61 -50.81 -17.59
N ILE A 168 -19.80 -50.44 -16.33
CA ILE A 168 -19.59 -51.32 -15.16
C ILE A 168 -20.49 -50.76 -14.03
N GLN A 169 -21.45 -51.61 -13.64
CA GLN A 169 -22.20 -51.74 -12.37
C GLN A 169 -22.77 -50.50 -11.68
#